data_AF-A0A0G1KGY6-F1
#
_entry.id   AF-A0A0G1KGY6-F1
#
_cell.length_a   1.000
_cell.length_b   1.000
_cell.length_c   1.000
_cell.angle_alpha   90.00
_cell.angle_beta   90.00
_cell.angle_gamma   90.00
#
_symmetry.space_group_name_H-M   'P 1'
#
loop_
_entity.id
_entity.type
_entity.pdbx_description
1 polymer ?
#
loop_
_entity_poly.entity_id
_entity_poly.type
_entity_poly.pdbx_seq_one_letter_code
_entity_poly.pdbx_strand_id
1 'polypeptide(L)'
;MKKFLLRFLLGVFVFFSFFVGSRNEIMAAVPAYLQSRDSYSTGYVSSRNVTFTNAVANGNLVIVAVSAYRAENSPVINSVTDNKGNVYTKISQVPVIPSGADHISLWYANNVVGGSSFRVTSTPSQPSYVSIAIHEYLGLGAVDQVRGANGSGASSDTGITSPTLGGNELVFGAIMHLSFGNPSATAGTGFTIRRKLTNRTSYQSLVTEDRSVVSTGEGFKATLAWGSSVPWQGIVAVLRSSDTPTPTPSPTPTPTPTPTPTPTPSPTPSHTNPRSASCGSRTTSSLHVVDCGQAVSIIFTE
;
A
#
# COMPACT_ATOMS: atom_id res chain seq x y z
N MET A 1 -55.47 42.42 -30.68
CA MET A 1 -56.04 41.36 -31.55
C MET A 1 -54.96 40.34 -31.92
N LYS A 2 -54.86 39.23 -31.17
CA LYS A 2 -54.61 37.85 -31.64
C LYS A 2 -54.65 36.95 -30.40
N LYS A 3 -55.41 35.85 -30.52
CA LYS A 3 -56.06 35.07 -29.46
C LYS A 3 -55.24 33.82 -29.09
N PHE A 4 -55.40 33.35 -27.83
CA PHE A 4 -55.47 31.96 -27.33
C PHE A 4 -54.36 30.96 -27.74
N LEU A 5 -53.78 30.14 -26.86
CA LEU A 5 -54.48 29.14 -26.05
C LEU A 5 -53.53 28.56 -24.99
N LEU A 6 -53.97 28.63 -23.73
CA LEU A 6 -53.44 27.93 -22.57
C LEU A 6 -53.84 26.45 -22.63
N ARG A 7 -52.90 25.52 -22.45
CA ARG A 7 -53.21 24.11 -22.12
C ARG A 7 -52.46 23.69 -20.87
N PHE A 8 -53.24 23.55 -19.80
CA PHE A 8 -52.92 22.92 -18.53
C PHE A 8 -52.80 21.41 -18.77
N LEU A 9 -51.68 20.79 -18.39
CA LEU A 9 -51.63 19.35 -18.15
C LEU A 9 -51.09 19.12 -16.74
N LEU A 10 -51.99 18.62 -15.89
CA LEU A 10 -51.74 18.19 -14.53
C LEU A 10 -51.06 16.81 -14.60
N GLY A 11 -49.76 16.74 -14.31
CA GLY A 11 -49.00 15.50 -14.18
C GLY A 11 -48.71 15.22 -12.71
N VAL A 12 -49.35 14.20 -12.16
CA VAL A 12 -49.16 13.70 -10.79
C VAL A 12 -47.72 13.20 -10.61
N PHE A 13 -46.93 13.87 -9.76
CA PHE A 13 -45.62 13.36 -9.32
C PHE A 13 -45.81 12.40 -8.15
N VAL A 14 -45.80 11.09 -8.44
CA VAL A 14 -45.62 10.07 -7.40
C VAL A 14 -44.12 9.99 -7.11
N PHE A 15 -43.70 10.48 -5.95
CA PHE A 15 -42.34 10.26 -5.44
C PHE A 15 -42.20 8.80 -5.01
N PHE A 16 -41.64 7.95 -5.89
CA PHE A 16 -41.08 6.67 -5.48
C PHE A 16 -39.73 6.96 -4.82
N SER A 17 -39.69 6.99 -3.49
CA SER A 17 -38.42 6.95 -2.76
C SER A 17 -37.78 5.58 -2.99
N PHE A 18 -36.93 5.47 -4.00
CA PHE A 18 -35.97 4.38 -4.09
C PHE A 18 -35.00 4.53 -2.92
N PHE A 19 -35.17 3.70 -1.89
CA PHE A 19 -34.05 3.33 -1.02
C PHE A 19 -33.04 2.59 -1.90
N VAL A 20 -32.09 3.33 -2.47
CA VAL A 20 -30.84 2.73 -2.95
C VAL A 20 -30.12 2.28 -1.70
N GLY A 21 -30.25 0.99 -1.36
CA GLY A 21 -29.34 0.35 -0.44
C GLY A 21 -27.93 0.55 -1.01
N SER A 22 -27.10 1.32 -0.30
CA SER A 22 -25.70 1.50 -0.65
C SER A 22 -25.02 0.14 -0.56
N ARG A 23 -24.94 -0.58 -1.68
CA ARG A 23 -23.90 -1.58 -1.83
C ARG A 23 -22.60 -0.80 -1.77
N ASN A 24 -21.84 -0.98 -0.70
CA ASN A 24 -20.43 -0.58 -0.65
C ASN A 24 -19.69 -1.44 -1.68
N GLU A 25 -19.75 -1.05 -2.96
CA GLU A 25 -18.86 -1.61 -3.96
C GLU A 25 -17.47 -1.04 -3.67
N ILE A 26 -16.55 -1.92 -3.31
CA ILE A 26 -15.14 -1.59 -3.15
C ILE A 26 -14.65 -1.15 -4.54
N MET A 27 -14.45 0.14 -4.75
CA MET A 27 -13.89 0.62 -6.01
C MET A 27 -12.41 0.23 -6.07
N ALA A 28 -12.02 -0.46 -7.14
CA ALA A 28 -10.63 -0.77 -7.44
C ALA A 28 -9.81 0.52 -7.63
N ALA A 29 -8.64 0.62 -6.98
CA ALA A 29 -7.77 1.77 -7.14
C ALA A 29 -7.30 1.92 -8.60
N VAL A 30 -7.14 3.15 -9.09
CA VAL A 30 -6.54 3.40 -10.41
C VAL A 30 -5.02 3.44 -10.25
N PRO A 31 -4.25 2.57 -10.92
CA PRO A 31 -2.80 2.57 -10.81
C PRO A 31 -2.18 3.88 -11.29
N ALA A 32 -1.19 4.38 -10.56
CA ALA A 32 -0.44 5.57 -10.93
C ALA A 32 1.07 5.35 -10.77
N TYR A 33 1.83 5.70 -11.81
CA TYR A 33 3.28 5.77 -11.75
C TYR A 33 3.71 6.99 -10.92
N LEU A 34 4.61 6.80 -9.95
CA LEU A 34 5.08 7.86 -9.07
C LEU A 34 6.53 8.27 -9.36
N GLN A 35 7.44 7.30 -9.35
CA GLN A 35 8.86 7.55 -9.61
C GLN A 35 9.57 6.27 -10.05
N SER A 36 10.79 6.45 -10.55
CA SER A 36 11.71 5.36 -10.78
C SER A 36 13.14 5.82 -10.52
N ARG A 37 14.07 4.87 -10.37
CA ARG A 37 15.52 5.10 -10.38
C ARG A 37 16.21 3.87 -10.96
N ASP A 38 17.44 4.05 -11.41
CA ASP A 38 18.25 2.97 -11.94
C ASP A 38 19.73 3.12 -11.58
N SER A 39 20.47 2.02 -11.74
CA SER A 39 21.89 1.91 -11.45
C SER A 39 22.48 0.71 -12.19
N TYR A 40 23.74 0.80 -12.62
CA TYR A 40 24.44 -0.29 -13.32
C TYR A 40 25.91 -0.38 -12.90
N SER A 41 26.48 -1.59 -12.89
CA SER A 41 27.91 -1.77 -12.60
C SER A 41 28.78 -1.58 -13.85
N THR A 42 30.02 -1.14 -13.64
CA THR A 42 31.08 -1.04 -14.66
C THR A 42 32.07 -2.21 -14.61
N GLY A 43 31.84 -3.16 -13.71
CA GLY A 43 32.62 -4.38 -13.53
C GLY A 43 31.79 -5.46 -12.83
N TYR A 44 32.40 -6.61 -12.56
CA TYR A 44 31.78 -7.68 -11.78
C TYR A 44 31.58 -7.24 -10.33
N VAL A 45 30.34 -7.34 -9.84
CA VAL A 45 29.95 -7.00 -8.48
C VAL A 45 29.15 -8.13 -7.85
N SER A 46 29.32 -8.33 -6.54
CA SER A 46 28.53 -9.28 -5.76
C SER A 46 27.12 -8.77 -5.43
N SER A 47 26.89 -7.47 -5.55
CA SER A 47 25.57 -6.85 -5.41
C SER A 47 25.52 -5.50 -6.14
N ARG A 48 24.31 -5.05 -6.47
CA ARG A 48 24.08 -3.71 -7.00
C ARG A 48 22.89 -3.06 -6.33
N ASN A 49 23.06 -1.81 -5.91
CA ASN A 49 22.02 -1.05 -5.24
C ASN A 49 21.61 0.21 -6.02
N VAL A 50 20.39 0.66 -5.73
CA VAL A 50 19.79 1.89 -6.24
C VAL A 50 18.83 2.44 -5.18
N THR A 51 18.80 3.77 -5.05
CA THR A 51 17.97 4.47 -4.05
C THR A 51 17.01 5.41 -4.77
N PHE A 52 15.72 5.41 -4.39
CA PHE A 52 14.76 6.40 -4.88
C PHE A 52 15.19 7.82 -4.50
N THR A 53 14.84 8.81 -5.34
CA THR A 53 15.12 10.22 -5.04
C THR A 53 14.17 10.72 -3.95
N ASN A 54 12.88 10.46 -4.13
CA ASN A 54 11.84 10.88 -3.20
C ASN A 54 11.52 9.75 -2.22
N ALA A 55 10.97 10.11 -1.07
CA ALA A 55 10.50 9.11 -0.11
C ALA A 55 9.41 8.24 -0.77
N VAL A 56 9.50 6.93 -0.52
CA VAL A 56 8.47 5.97 -0.91
C VAL A 56 7.34 6.03 0.11
N ALA A 57 6.08 6.05 -0.32
CA ALA A 57 4.96 6.08 0.63
C ALA A 57 4.65 4.68 1.16
N ASN A 58 4.15 4.60 2.40
CA ASN A 58 3.64 3.34 2.94
C ASN A 58 2.47 2.85 2.10
N GLY A 59 2.43 1.55 1.83
CA GLY A 59 1.34 0.93 1.08
C GLY A 59 1.51 0.93 -0.44
N ASN A 60 2.50 1.65 -0.98
CA ASN A 60 2.81 1.61 -2.39
C ASN A 60 3.39 0.26 -2.82
N LEU A 61 3.46 0.05 -4.13
CA LEU A 61 4.11 -1.10 -4.74
C LEU A 61 5.44 -0.68 -5.37
N VAL A 62 6.48 -1.50 -5.18
CA VAL A 62 7.78 -1.33 -5.83
C VAL A 62 8.04 -2.49 -6.78
N ILE A 63 8.22 -2.19 -8.07
CA ILE A 63 8.68 -3.15 -9.09
C ILE A 63 10.19 -2.99 -9.27
N VAL A 64 10.90 -4.12 -9.39
CA VAL A 64 12.35 -4.17 -9.59
C VAL A 64 12.67 -5.05 -10.80
N ALA A 65 13.24 -4.45 -11.84
CA ALA A 65 13.81 -5.15 -12.97
C ALA A 65 15.33 -5.24 -12.81
N VAL A 66 15.89 -6.42 -13.04
CA VAL A 66 17.33 -6.67 -12.93
C VAL A 66 17.78 -7.44 -14.16
N SER A 67 18.80 -6.94 -14.86
CA SER A 67 19.55 -7.73 -15.83
C SER A 67 20.97 -7.95 -15.33
N ALA A 68 21.52 -9.13 -15.62
CA ALA A 68 22.91 -9.41 -15.29
C ALA A 68 23.58 -10.32 -16.31
N TYR A 69 24.87 -10.07 -16.48
CA TYR A 69 25.71 -10.65 -17.53
C TYR A 69 27.03 -11.13 -16.93
N ARG A 70 27.48 -12.32 -17.34
CA ARG A 70 28.84 -12.80 -17.07
C ARG A 70 29.26 -13.78 -18.17
N ALA A 71 30.41 -13.52 -18.78
CA ALA A 71 30.86 -14.24 -19.99
C ALA A 71 31.03 -15.75 -19.78
N GLU A 72 31.48 -16.17 -18.59
CA GLU A 72 31.81 -17.57 -18.33
C GLU A 72 30.62 -18.41 -17.88
N ASN A 73 29.61 -17.78 -17.26
CA ASN A 73 28.36 -18.36 -16.77
C ASN A 73 27.52 -17.22 -16.21
N SER A 74 26.38 -16.88 -16.81
CA SER A 74 25.58 -15.77 -16.27
C SER A 74 24.83 -16.20 -15.02
N PRO A 75 24.74 -15.31 -14.02
CA PRO A 75 24.24 -15.71 -12.71
C PRO A 75 22.71 -15.89 -12.77
N VAL A 76 22.12 -16.47 -11.74
CA VAL A 76 20.74 -16.14 -11.37
C VAL A 76 20.74 -14.97 -10.40
N ILE A 77 19.67 -14.18 -10.35
CA ILE A 77 19.45 -13.24 -9.24
C ILE A 77 18.88 -14.01 -8.05
N ASN A 78 19.67 -14.14 -6.99
CA ASN A 78 19.31 -14.88 -5.78
C ASN A 78 18.26 -14.13 -4.97
N SER A 79 18.45 -12.82 -4.82
CA SER A 79 17.58 -12.00 -3.99
C SER A 79 17.52 -10.56 -4.45
N VAL A 80 16.37 -9.95 -4.14
CA VAL A 80 16.16 -8.51 -4.11
C VAL A 80 15.70 -8.16 -2.70
N THR A 81 16.33 -7.17 -2.08
CA THR A 81 16.03 -6.71 -0.72
C THR A 81 16.01 -5.18 -0.68
N ASP A 82 15.44 -4.60 0.36
CA ASP A 82 15.63 -3.17 0.66
C ASP A 82 16.01 -2.90 2.11
N ASN A 83 16.31 -1.64 2.41
CA ASN A 83 16.66 -1.17 3.74
C ASN A 83 15.45 -0.83 4.63
N LYS A 84 14.24 -1.21 4.23
CA LYS A 84 12.99 -1.02 4.99
C LYS A 84 12.38 -2.35 5.47
N GLY A 85 12.98 -3.48 5.07
CA GLY A 85 12.57 -4.81 5.51
C GLY A 85 11.40 -5.39 4.72
N ASN A 86 11.12 -4.87 3.52
CA ASN A 86 10.05 -5.42 2.69
C ASN A 86 10.44 -6.76 2.07
N VAL A 87 9.43 -7.59 1.81
CA VAL A 87 9.59 -8.90 1.17
C VAL A 87 9.36 -8.74 -0.33
N TYR A 88 10.36 -9.14 -1.14
CA TYR A 88 10.25 -9.14 -2.59
C TYR A 88 9.91 -10.54 -3.12
N THR A 89 8.89 -10.61 -3.96
CA THR A 89 8.50 -11.81 -4.69
C THR A 89 9.08 -11.76 -6.10
N LYS A 90 9.76 -12.84 -6.53
CA LYS A 90 10.22 -12.98 -7.92
C LYS A 90 9.01 -13.26 -8.80
N ILE A 91 8.78 -12.40 -9.78
CA ILE A 91 7.72 -12.54 -10.79
C ILE A 91 8.14 -13.58 -11.83
N SER A 92 9.31 -13.37 -12.41
CA SER A 92 9.86 -14.26 -13.44
C SER A 92 11.34 -14.01 -13.65
N GLN A 93 12.00 -14.98 -14.29
CA GLN A 93 13.35 -14.89 -14.78
C GLN A 93 13.41 -15.54 -16.17
N VAL A 94 14.11 -14.88 -17.08
CA VAL A 94 14.37 -15.38 -18.44
C VAL A 94 15.87 -15.23 -18.69
N PRO A 95 16.55 -16.27 -19.19
CA PRO A 95 16.08 -17.61 -19.53
C PRO A 95 15.99 -18.51 -18.28
N VAL A 96 15.16 -19.54 -18.39
CA VAL A 96 14.99 -20.62 -17.38
C VAL A 96 15.88 -21.78 -17.83
N ILE A 97 16.94 -22.17 -17.12
CA ILE A 97 18.00 -22.97 -17.78
C ILE A 97 18.88 -23.83 -16.85
N PRO A 98 19.33 -25.01 -17.34
CA PRO A 98 20.47 -25.76 -16.78
C PRO A 98 21.88 -25.37 -17.29
N SER A 99 22.05 -24.61 -18.39
CA SER A 99 23.42 -24.13 -18.78
C SER A 99 23.50 -22.76 -19.48
N GLY A 100 22.40 -22.01 -19.69
CA GLY A 100 22.41 -20.82 -20.55
C GLY A 100 22.98 -19.55 -19.91
N ALA A 101 23.56 -18.70 -20.75
CA ALA A 101 24.09 -17.41 -20.34
C ALA A 101 23.08 -16.29 -20.61
N ASP A 102 23.23 -15.25 -19.79
CA ASP A 102 22.55 -13.96 -19.62
C ASP A 102 21.11 -14.03 -19.19
N HIS A 103 20.67 -13.12 -18.31
CA HIS A 103 19.32 -13.18 -17.76
C HIS A 103 18.79 -11.81 -17.35
N ILE A 104 17.47 -11.71 -17.46
CA ILE A 104 16.62 -10.70 -16.88
C ILE A 104 15.70 -11.33 -15.85
N SER A 105 15.47 -10.64 -14.74
CA SER A 105 14.48 -11.01 -13.74
C SER A 105 13.64 -9.82 -13.34
N LEU A 106 12.39 -10.10 -12.98
CA LEU A 106 11.44 -9.12 -12.51
C LEU A 106 10.93 -9.52 -11.13
N TRP A 107 10.85 -8.56 -10.23
CA TRP A 107 10.45 -8.74 -8.83
C TRP A 107 9.50 -7.63 -8.42
N TYR A 108 8.73 -7.86 -7.36
CA TYR A 108 7.95 -6.79 -6.73
C TYR A 108 7.83 -6.97 -5.23
N ALA A 109 7.60 -5.86 -4.53
CA ALA A 109 7.11 -5.84 -3.15
C ALA A 109 5.82 -5.00 -3.13
N ASN A 110 4.74 -5.57 -2.63
CA ASN A 110 3.45 -4.88 -2.45
C ASN A 110 3.35 -4.30 -1.03
N ASN A 111 2.49 -3.30 -0.86
CA ASN A 111 2.16 -2.71 0.44
C ASN A 111 3.43 -2.37 1.26
N VAL A 112 4.41 -1.73 0.62
CA VAL A 112 5.74 -1.57 1.22
C VAL A 112 5.70 -0.66 2.45
N VAL A 113 6.51 -0.98 3.45
CA VAL A 113 6.98 0.00 4.44
C VAL A 113 7.92 0.94 3.71
N GLY A 114 7.47 2.19 3.56
CA GLY A 114 8.16 3.24 2.82
C GLY A 114 9.15 4.02 3.66
N GLY A 115 9.46 5.23 3.20
CA GLY A 115 10.32 6.20 3.87
C GLY A 115 11.38 6.81 2.96
N SER A 116 12.10 7.78 3.50
CA SER A 116 13.24 8.40 2.83
C SER A 116 14.41 7.42 2.68
N SER A 117 15.28 7.69 1.70
CA SER A 117 16.45 6.86 1.39
C SER A 117 16.10 5.38 1.18
N PHE A 118 14.95 5.11 0.57
CA PHE A 118 14.52 3.75 0.22
C PHE A 118 15.49 3.18 -0.81
N ARG A 119 16.31 2.21 -0.39
CA ARG A 119 17.40 1.63 -1.17
C ARG A 119 17.14 0.16 -1.40
N VAL A 120 17.03 -0.22 -2.67
CA VAL A 120 16.89 -1.60 -3.12
C VAL A 120 18.26 -2.14 -3.51
N THR A 121 18.50 -3.42 -3.25
CA THR A 121 19.74 -4.13 -3.58
C THR A 121 19.41 -5.46 -4.24
N SER A 122 20.00 -5.71 -5.40
CA SER A 122 19.99 -7.03 -6.06
C SER A 122 21.31 -7.77 -5.80
N THR A 123 21.19 -9.08 -5.58
CA THR A 123 22.33 -9.96 -5.31
C THR A 123 22.35 -11.10 -6.33
N PRO A 124 23.26 -11.07 -7.33
CA PRO A 124 23.49 -12.22 -8.20
C PRO A 124 24.14 -13.39 -7.44
N SER A 125 23.97 -14.61 -7.96
CA SER A 125 24.60 -15.84 -7.44
C SER A 125 26.12 -15.87 -7.50
N GLN A 126 26.73 -14.99 -8.30
CA GLN A 126 28.17 -14.82 -8.40
C GLN A 126 28.49 -13.41 -8.94
N PRO A 127 29.71 -12.89 -8.69
CA PRO A 127 30.12 -11.57 -9.15
C PRO A 127 29.90 -11.40 -10.65
N SER A 128 29.07 -10.43 -11.04
CA SER A 128 28.61 -10.26 -12.42
C SER A 128 28.40 -8.79 -12.73
N TYR A 129 28.26 -8.46 -14.02
CA TYR A 129 27.70 -7.16 -14.39
C TYR A 129 26.22 -7.15 -13.99
N VAL A 130 25.76 -6.10 -13.32
CA VAL A 130 24.37 -5.96 -12.88
C VAL A 130 23.82 -4.57 -13.21
N SER A 131 22.69 -4.56 -13.89
CA SER A 131 21.81 -3.39 -14.09
C SER A 131 20.53 -3.60 -13.28
N ILE A 132 20.10 -2.59 -12.53
CA ILE A 132 18.88 -2.60 -11.73
C ILE A 132 18.07 -1.34 -12.00
N ALA A 133 16.77 -1.50 -12.22
CA ALA A 133 15.78 -0.43 -12.34
C ALA A 133 14.65 -0.68 -11.31
N ILE A 134 14.31 0.37 -10.55
CA ILE A 134 13.26 0.35 -9.53
C ILE A 134 12.17 1.35 -9.88
N HIS A 135 10.92 0.97 -9.64
CA HIS A 135 9.73 1.74 -10.01
C HIS A 135 8.71 1.70 -8.87
N GLU A 136 8.21 2.87 -8.48
CA GLU A 136 7.18 3.01 -7.47
C GLU A 136 5.83 3.33 -8.13
N TYR A 137 4.81 2.60 -7.72
CA TYR A 137 3.44 2.77 -8.16
C TYR A 137 2.49 2.85 -6.97
N LEU A 138 1.45 3.66 -7.12
CA LEU A 138 0.29 3.70 -6.23
C LEU A 138 -0.82 2.80 -6.82
N GLY A 139 -1.63 2.20 -5.93
CA GLY A 139 -2.90 1.57 -6.32
C GLY A 139 -2.75 0.21 -6.99
N LEU A 140 -1.61 -0.47 -6.83
CA LEU A 140 -1.36 -1.80 -7.38
C LEU A 140 -1.28 -2.88 -6.30
N GLY A 141 -1.78 -4.06 -6.66
CA GLY A 141 -1.74 -5.28 -5.88
C GLY A 141 -0.77 -6.31 -6.47
N ALA A 142 -1.09 -7.59 -6.29
CA ALA A 142 -0.25 -8.69 -6.76
C ALA A 142 -0.24 -8.82 -8.30
N VAL A 143 0.74 -9.57 -8.80
CA VAL A 143 0.80 -9.99 -10.21
C VAL A 143 -0.39 -10.89 -10.55
N ASP A 144 -1.03 -10.61 -11.69
CA ASP A 144 -2.06 -11.47 -12.29
C ASP A 144 -1.41 -12.46 -13.27
N GLN A 145 -0.81 -11.92 -14.32
CA GLN A 145 -0.29 -12.69 -15.45
C GLN A 145 1.16 -12.35 -15.71
N VAL A 146 1.92 -13.34 -16.19
CA VAL A 146 3.30 -13.15 -16.59
C VAL A 146 3.59 -13.95 -17.86
N ARG A 147 4.38 -13.35 -18.75
CA ARG A 147 4.95 -14.04 -19.91
C ARG A 147 6.40 -13.60 -20.07
N GLY A 148 7.22 -14.48 -20.64
CA GLY A 148 8.59 -14.18 -20.97
C GLY A 148 9.00 -14.90 -22.24
N ALA A 149 9.87 -14.27 -23.02
CA ALA A 149 10.41 -14.82 -24.24
C ALA A 149 11.83 -14.29 -24.49
N ASN A 150 12.51 -14.94 -25.42
CA ASN A 150 13.80 -14.51 -25.93
C ASN A 150 13.82 -14.70 -27.45
N GLY A 151 14.68 -13.97 -28.13
CA GLY A 151 14.80 -14.04 -29.58
C GLY A 151 15.90 -13.15 -30.11
N SER A 152 15.95 -13.00 -31.43
CA SER A 152 16.88 -12.11 -32.12
C SER A 152 16.14 -11.36 -33.22
N GLY A 153 16.36 -10.06 -33.33
CA GLY A 153 15.73 -9.24 -34.37
C GLY A 153 15.76 -7.75 -34.06
N ALA A 154 15.22 -6.95 -34.98
CA ALA A 154 15.02 -5.51 -34.79
C ALA A 154 13.75 -5.19 -33.96
N SER A 155 13.05 -6.22 -33.47
CA SER A 155 11.95 -6.07 -32.53
C SER A 155 11.96 -7.21 -31.52
N SER A 156 11.63 -6.88 -30.27
CA SER A 156 11.36 -7.86 -29.21
C SER A 156 9.86 -8.02 -28.99
N ASP A 157 9.44 -9.25 -28.73
CA ASP A 157 8.04 -9.61 -28.43
C ASP A 157 8.03 -10.65 -27.30
N THR A 158 7.55 -10.24 -26.13
CA THR A 158 7.48 -11.10 -24.93
C THR A 158 6.45 -12.24 -25.03
N GLY A 159 5.63 -12.25 -26.08
CA GLY A 159 4.47 -13.10 -26.21
C GLY A 159 3.26 -12.57 -25.44
N ILE A 160 2.07 -12.93 -25.89
CA ILE A 160 0.80 -12.50 -25.28
C ILE A 160 0.56 -13.28 -23.98
N THR A 161 0.21 -12.58 -22.90
CA THR A 161 -0.29 -13.21 -21.66
C THR A 161 -1.66 -13.82 -21.86
N SER A 162 -2.10 -14.67 -20.94
CA SER A 162 -3.54 -14.98 -20.85
C SER A 162 -4.36 -13.70 -20.63
N PRO A 163 -5.66 -13.69 -21.00
CA PRO A 163 -6.55 -12.58 -20.75
C PRO A 163 -6.57 -12.16 -19.29
N THR A 164 -6.66 -10.86 -19.04
CA THR A 164 -6.70 -10.34 -17.68
C THR A 164 -8.08 -10.46 -17.06
N LEU A 165 -8.10 -10.64 -15.74
CA LEU A 165 -9.31 -10.91 -14.98
C LEU A 165 -9.85 -9.66 -14.26
N GLY A 166 -9.07 -8.59 -14.17
CA GLY A 166 -9.41 -7.34 -13.49
C GLY A 166 -9.37 -6.10 -14.41
N GLY A 167 -10.11 -5.06 -14.04
CA GLY A 167 -9.95 -3.71 -14.60
C GLY A 167 -8.91 -2.91 -13.82
N ASN A 168 -8.48 -1.77 -14.35
CA ASN A 168 -7.51 -0.87 -13.71
C ASN A 168 -6.18 -1.55 -13.38
N GLU A 169 -5.57 -2.20 -14.38
CA GLU A 169 -4.31 -2.92 -14.22
C GLU A 169 -3.12 -2.13 -14.75
N LEU A 170 -1.91 -2.56 -14.37
CA LEU A 170 -0.67 -2.11 -14.98
C LEU A 170 -0.03 -3.27 -15.75
N VAL A 171 0.32 -3.04 -17.00
CA VAL A 171 1.23 -3.91 -17.74
C VAL A 171 2.63 -3.32 -17.65
N PHE A 172 3.57 -4.11 -17.16
CA PHE A 172 4.97 -3.73 -17.00
C PHE A 172 5.86 -4.65 -17.85
N GLY A 173 6.63 -4.04 -18.76
CA GLY A 173 7.61 -4.71 -19.59
C GLY A 173 9.03 -4.45 -19.11
N ALA A 174 9.87 -5.48 -19.08
CA ALA A 174 11.30 -5.37 -18.86
C ALA A 174 12.03 -6.21 -19.90
N ILE A 175 12.93 -5.58 -20.66
CA ILE A 175 13.61 -6.20 -21.80
C ILE A 175 15.08 -5.81 -21.77
N MET A 176 15.96 -6.80 -21.97
CA MET A 176 17.39 -6.61 -22.15
C MET A 176 17.83 -7.07 -23.54
N HIS A 177 19.00 -6.63 -23.97
CA HIS A 177 19.65 -7.10 -25.19
C HIS A 177 21.14 -7.36 -24.99
N LEU A 178 21.69 -8.27 -25.79
CA LEU A 178 23.11 -8.68 -25.75
C LEU A 178 23.86 -8.07 -26.95
N SER A 179 23.89 -6.73 -27.03
CA SER A 179 24.63 -6.03 -28.09
C SER A 179 25.43 -4.85 -27.54
N PHE A 180 26.72 -4.79 -27.88
CA PHE A 180 27.60 -3.65 -27.59
C PHE A 180 27.16 -2.37 -28.31
N GLY A 181 26.49 -2.52 -29.46
CA GLY A 181 26.02 -1.40 -30.26
C GLY A 181 24.98 -0.52 -29.55
N ASN A 182 24.36 -1.03 -28.47
CA ASN A 182 23.37 -0.31 -27.66
C ASN A 182 22.37 0.50 -28.51
N PRO A 183 21.62 -0.17 -29.39
CA PRO A 183 20.71 0.53 -30.29
C PRO A 183 19.66 1.34 -29.52
N SER A 184 19.09 2.33 -30.21
CA SER A 184 17.89 2.99 -29.70
C SER A 184 16.76 1.99 -29.49
N ALA A 185 15.95 2.25 -28.46
CA ALA A 185 14.75 1.48 -28.14
C ALA A 185 13.56 2.43 -28.25
N THR A 186 12.52 2.01 -28.95
CA THR A 186 11.25 2.72 -29.04
C THR A 186 10.17 1.87 -28.38
N ALA A 187 9.34 2.51 -27.56
CA ALA A 187 8.29 1.85 -26.79
C ALA A 187 7.31 1.10 -27.70
N GLY A 188 6.75 0.01 -27.18
CA GLY A 188 5.64 -0.68 -27.81
C GLY A 188 4.39 0.18 -27.90
N THR A 189 3.42 -0.21 -28.74
CA THR A 189 2.18 0.56 -28.90
C THR A 189 1.41 0.68 -27.58
N GLY A 190 1.17 1.92 -27.15
CA GLY A 190 0.48 2.22 -25.89
C GLY A 190 1.36 2.11 -24.65
N PHE A 191 2.64 1.76 -24.79
CA PHE A 191 3.60 1.73 -23.69
C PHE A 191 4.39 3.05 -23.59
N THR A 192 4.85 3.35 -22.39
CA THR A 192 5.79 4.43 -22.08
C THR A 192 7.08 3.82 -21.53
N ILE A 193 8.21 4.09 -22.18
CA ILE A 193 9.52 3.71 -21.61
C ILE A 193 9.75 4.53 -20.33
N ARG A 194 10.00 3.82 -19.23
CA ARG A 194 10.31 4.40 -17.91
C ARG A 194 11.80 4.49 -17.65
N ARG A 195 12.58 3.53 -18.13
CA ARG A 195 14.04 3.49 -17.97
C ARG A 195 14.70 2.87 -19.19
N LYS A 196 15.91 3.35 -19.48
CA LYS A 196 16.77 2.84 -20.53
C LYS A 196 18.22 2.87 -20.04
N LEU A 197 18.68 1.74 -19.54
CA LEU A 197 20.06 1.52 -19.12
C LEU A 197 20.79 0.92 -20.32
N THR A 198 21.60 1.72 -20.98
CA THR A 198 22.52 1.25 -22.03
C THR A 198 23.93 1.34 -21.50
N ASN A 199 24.55 0.20 -21.22
CA ASN A 199 25.96 0.17 -20.88
C ASN A 199 26.78 -0.03 -22.16
N ARG A 200 27.54 0.98 -22.57
CA ARG A 200 28.44 0.93 -23.74
C ARG A 200 29.57 -0.11 -23.62
N THR A 201 29.74 -0.71 -22.44
CA THR A 201 30.87 -1.61 -22.13
C THR A 201 30.45 -3.06 -21.89
N SER A 202 29.16 -3.40 -21.82
CA SER A 202 28.71 -4.76 -21.49
C SER A 202 27.29 -5.09 -21.96
N TYR A 203 26.99 -6.39 -22.06
CA TYR A 203 25.73 -6.97 -22.52
C TYR A 203 24.61 -7.03 -21.45
N GLN A 204 24.51 -6.02 -20.59
CA GLN A 204 23.55 -5.95 -19.48
C GLN A 204 22.59 -4.77 -19.63
N SER A 205 22.16 -4.47 -20.86
CA SER A 205 21.18 -3.42 -21.04
C SER A 205 19.89 -3.75 -20.30
N LEU A 206 19.12 -2.72 -19.97
CA LEU A 206 17.83 -2.91 -19.34
C LEU A 206 16.91 -1.78 -19.78
N VAL A 207 15.85 -2.12 -20.48
CA VAL A 207 14.79 -1.20 -20.87
C VAL A 207 13.53 -1.65 -20.14
N THR A 208 12.86 -0.71 -19.49
CA THR A 208 11.57 -0.96 -18.84
C THR A 208 10.53 -0.03 -19.42
N GLU A 209 9.33 -0.55 -19.64
CA GLU A 209 8.19 0.22 -20.11
C GLU A 209 6.93 -0.18 -19.35
N ASP A 210 5.93 0.69 -19.35
CA ASP A 210 4.63 0.36 -18.78
C ASP A 210 3.46 0.88 -19.59
N ARG A 211 2.29 0.31 -19.32
CA ARG A 211 1.01 0.72 -19.89
C ARG A 211 -0.08 0.54 -18.84
N SER A 212 -0.88 1.59 -18.61
CA SER A 212 -2.11 1.48 -17.83
C SER A 212 -3.21 0.83 -18.66
N VAL A 213 -4.00 -0.06 -18.04
CA VAL A 213 -5.08 -0.81 -18.68
C VAL A 213 -6.39 -0.54 -17.95
N VAL A 214 -7.42 -0.20 -18.73
CA VAL A 214 -8.76 0.15 -18.22
C VAL A 214 -9.84 -0.84 -18.64
N SER A 215 -9.52 -1.84 -19.47
CA SER A 215 -10.46 -2.84 -19.99
C SER A 215 -10.03 -4.27 -19.64
N THR A 216 -11.01 -5.11 -19.31
CA THR A 216 -10.83 -6.53 -18.98
C THR A 216 -10.83 -7.41 -20.24
N GLY A 217 -10.29 -8.63 -20.14
CA GLY A 217 -10.52 -9.69 -21.13
C GLY A 217 -9.55 -9.72 -22.32
N GLU A 218 -8.52 -8.89 -22.32
CA GLU A 218 -7.46 -8.92 -23.33
C GLU A 218 -6.14 -9.45 -22.73
N GLY A 219 -5.32 -10.09 -23.56
CA GLY A 219 -3.95 -10.47 -23.20
C GLY A 219 -2.96 -9.39 -23.63
N PHE A 220 -1.84 -9.27 -22.92
CA PHE A 220 -0.86 -8.21 -23.14
C PHE A 220 0.51 -8.76 -23.50
N LYS A 221 1.27 -7.97 -24.25
CA LYS A 221 2.69 -8.20 -24.54
C LYS A 221 3.44 -6.88 -24.49
N ALA A 222 4.65 -6.92 -23.95
CA ALA A 222 5.63 -5.85 -24.12
C ALA A 222 6.37 -6.07 -25.45
N THR A 223 6.53 -4.98 -26.21
CA THR A 223 7.29 -4.97 -27.45
C THR A 223 8.23 -3.77 -27.47
N LEU A 224 9.42 -3.94 -28.03
CA LEU A 224 10.31 -2.81 -28.33
C LEU A 224 10.74 -2.90 -29.78
N ALA A 225 10.85 -1.74 -30.43
CA ALA A 225 11.54 -1.62 -31.70
C ALA A 225 12.98 -1.16 -31.44
N TRP A 226 13.94 -1.87 -32.04
CA TRP A 226 15.37 -1.61 -31.90
C TRP A 226 15.90 -0.93 -33.16
N GLY A 227 16.82 0.03 -32.99
CA GLY A 227 17.51 0.67 -34.10
C GLY A 227 18.38 -0.27 -34.94
N SER A 228 18.68 -1.47 -34.44
CA SER A 228 19.34 -2.55 -35.18
C SER A 228 18.95 -3.92 -34.60
N SER A 229 19.23 -4.99 -35.34
CA SER A 229 18.96 -6.35 -34.89
C SER A 229 19.82 -6.70 -33.67
N VAL A 230 19.18 -7.19 -32.60
CA VAL A 230 19.87 -7.62 -31.38
C VAL A 230 19.28 -8.95 -30.87
N PRO A 231 20.10 -9.81 -30.26
CA PRO A 231 19.59 -10.83 -29.34
C PRO A 231 18.97 -10.15 -28.12
N TRP A 232 17.78 -10.57 -27.73
CA TRP A 232 17.00 -9.97 -26.65
C TRP A 232 16.35 -11.02 -25.76
N GLN A 233 16.07 -10.63 -24.54
CA GLN A 233 15.30 -11.38 -23.54
C GLN A 233 14.32 -10.42 -22.88
N GLY A 234 13.08 -10.84 -22.69
CA GLY A 234 12.04 -9.95 -22.17
C GLY A 234 11.02 -10.66 -21.30
N ILE A 235 10.49 -9.91 -20.35
CA ILE A 235 9.41 -10.29 -19.44
C ILE A 235 8.32 -9.22 -19.55
N VAL A 236 7.07 -9.66 -19.60
CA VAL A 236 5.90 -8.81 -19.37
C VAL A 236 5.13 -9.36 -18.17
N ALA A 237 4.73 -8.46 -17.27
CA ALA A 237 3.89 -8.78 -16.14
C ALA A 237 2.67 -7.86 -16.11
N VAL A 238 1.51 -8.43 -15.80
CA VAL A 238 0.28 -7.70 -15.53
C VAL A 238 0.08 -7.69 -14.02
N LEU A 239 -0.09 -6.50 -13.44
CA LEU A 239 -0.35 -6.29 -12.02
C LEU A 239 -1.76 -5.78 -11.83
N ARG A 240 -2.51 -6.37 -10.90
CA ARG A 240 -3.88 -5.95 -10.59
C ARG A 240 -3.89 -4.62 -9.86
N SER A 241 -5.01 -3.90 -9.92
CA SER A 241 -5.30 -2.85 -8.94
C SER A 241 -5.29 -3.41 -7.52
N SER A 242 -4.87 -2.61 -6.54
CA SER A 242 -5.14 -2.92 -5.14
C SER A 242 -6.62 -2.67 -4.83
N ASP A 243 -7.21 -3.52 -4.00
CA ASP A 243 -8.49 -3.20 -3.37
C ASP A 243 -8.30 -1.97 -2.48
N THR A 244 -9.08 -0.91 -2.72
CA THR A 244 -9.05 0.26 -1.83
C THR A 244 -9.63 -0.19 -0.49
N PRO A 245 -8.95 0.02 0.66
CA PRO A 245 -9.54 -0.36 1.94
C PRO A 245 -10.86 0.41 2.10
N THR A 246 -11.95 -0.33 2.32
CA THR A 246 -13.23 0.28 2.68
C THR A 246 -13.00 1.16 3.91
N PRO A 247 -13.39 2.45 3.90
CA PRO A 247 -13.28 3.26 5.11
C PRO A 247 -13.98 2.51 6.24
N THR A 248 -13.23 2.20 7.30
CA THR A 248 -13.81 1.60 8.50
C THR A 248 -14.85 2.61 9.00
N PRO A 249 -16.11 2.20 9.24
CA PRO A 249 -17.10 3.13 9.76
C PRO A 249 -16.52 3.78 11.02
N SER A 250 -16.45 5.10 11.02
CA SER A 250 -16.00 5.86 12.20
C SER A 250 -16.82 5.39 13.40
N PRO A 251 -16.21 5.08 14.55
CA PRO A 251 -16.96 4.68 15.73
C PRO A 251 -18.03 5.74 15.99
N THR A 252 -19.29 5.30 16.09
CA THR A 252 -20.39 6.19 16.44
C THR A 252 -20.06 6.80 17.80
N PRO A 253 -20.06 8.14 17.96
CA PRO A 253 -19.77 8.75 19.25
C PRO A 253 -20.72 8.16 20.29
N THR A 254 -20.16 7.58 21.35
CA THR A 254 -20.94 7.05 22.47
C THR A 254 -21.70 8.21 23.09
N PRO A 255 -23.02 8.11 23.33
CA PRO A 255 -23.76 9.20 23.96
C PRO A 255 -23.13 9.51 25.32
N THR A 256 -22.80 10.79 25.53
CA THR A 256 -22.26 11.28 26.80
C THR A 256 -23.28 10.99 27.90
N PRO A 257 -22.90 10.34 29.02
CA PRO A 257 -23.82 10.12 30.12
C PRO A 257 -24.34 11.47 30.64
N THR A 258 -25.66 11.59 30.76
CA THR A 258 -26.31 12.78 31.31
C THR A 258 -25.92 12.90 32.80
N PRO A 259 -25.48 14.08 33.28
CA PRO A 259 -25.14 14.25 34.69
C PRO A 259 -26.37 13.94 35.55
N THR A 260 -26.19 13.04 36.52
CA THR A 260 -27.22 12.73 37.52
C THR A 260 -27.47 13.98 38.37
N PRO A 261 -28.72 14.40 38.60
CA PRO A 261 -29.00 15.55 39.44
C PRO A 261 -28.48 15.30 40.86
N THR A 262 -27.72 16.27 41.37
CA THR A 262 -27.20 16.27 42.75
C THR A 262 -28.38 16.24 43.73
N PRO A 263 -28.41 15.34 44.72
CA PRO A 263 -29.47 15.32 45.72
C PRO A 263 -29.48 16.64 46.49
N THR A 264 -30.66 17.28 46.55
CA THR A 264 -30.90 18.47 47.36
C THR A 264 -30.64 18.15 48.84
N PRO A 265 -29.84 18.94 49.57
CA PRO A 265 -29.62 18.72 50.99
C PRO A 265 -30.95 18.77 51.74
N SER A 266 -31.20 17.74 52.57
CA SER A 266 -32.35 17.67 53.47
C SER A 266 -32.34 18.86 54.42
N PRO A 267 -33.51 19.48 54.72
CA PRO A 267 -33.58 20.58 55.67
C PRO A 267 -33.06 20.15 57.05
N THR A 268 -32.16 20.97 57.60
CA THR A 268 -31.63 20.82 58.95
C THR A 268 -32.78 20.84 59.96
N PRO A 269 -32.89 19.85 60.87
CA PRO A 269 -33.90 19.87 61.92
C PRO A 269 -33.66 21.07 62.84
N SER A 270 -34.69 21.90 63.00
CA SER A 270 -34.70 23.01 63.95
C SER A 270 -34.72 22.44 65.37
N HIS A 271 -33.64 22.65 66.12
CA HIS A 271 -33.61 22.33 67.55
C HIS A 271 -34.54 23.27 68.30
N THR A 272 -35.74 22.79 68.63
CA THR A 272 -36.58 23.39 69.65
C THR A 272 -35.94 23.14 71.01
N ASN A 273 -35.37 24.20 71.57
CA ASN A 273 -34.79 24.27 72.89
C ASN A 273 -35.80 23.82 73.96
N PRO A 274 -35.60 22.68 74.67
CA PRO A 274 -36.46 22.32 75.78
C PRO A 274 -36.20 23.27 76.94
N ARG A 275 -37.26 23.98 77.33
CA ARG A 275 -37.34 24.81 78.52
C ARG A 275 -36.72 24.11 79.73
N SER A 276 -35.96 24.87 80.50
CA SER A 276 -35.46 24.56 81.84
C SER A 276 -36.46 23.73 82.66
N ALA A 277 -36.16 22.44 82.82
CA ALA A 277 -36.69 21.67 83.93
C ALA A 277 -35.89 22.04 85.18
N SER A 278 -36.56 22.73 86.11
CA SER A 278 -36.12 22.98 87.47
C SER A 278 -35.68 21.67 88.13
N CYS A 279 -34.39 21.55 88.45
CA CYS A 279 -33.86 20.44 89.22
C CYS A 279 -34.01 20.77 90.71
N GLY A 280 -34.95 20.08 91.37
CA GLY A 280 -35.14 20.18 92.81
C GLY A 280 -34.00 19.49 93.56
N SER A 281 -33.25 20.23 94.36
CA SER A 281 -32.25 19.66 95.26
C SER A 281 -32.95 18.94 96.41
N ARG A 282 -32.61 17.67 96.63
CA ARG A 282 -32.93 16.94 97.86
C ARG A 282 -31.64 16.40 98.43
N THR A 283 -31.26 16.91 99.59
CA THR A 283 -30.02 16.59 100.30
C THR A 283 -30.19 15.33 101.13
N THR A 284 -29.43 14.28 100.82
CA THR A 284 -29.10 13.20 101.77
C THR A 284 -27.64 12.78 101.59
N SER A 285 -27.00 12.49 102.71
CA SER A 285 -25.56 12.39 102.94
C SER A 285 -24.79 11.42 102.04
N SER A 286 -23.55 11.82 101.76
CA SER A 286 -22.43 11.09 101.14
C SER A 286 -22.50 10.85 99.62
N LEU A 287 -21.52 11.46 98.93
CA LEU A 287 -21.11 11.30 97.54
C LEU A 287 -22.06 11.83 96.45
N HIS A 288 -21.69 12.97 95.85
CA HIS A 288 -22.30 13.50 94.64
C HIS A 288 -21.80 12.74 93.41
N VAL A 289 -22.70 12.02 92.74
CA VAL A 289 -22.56 11.73 91.30
C VAL A 289 -23.84 12.21 90.64
N VAL A 290 -23.76 13.33 89.93
CA VAL A 290 -24.77 13.77 88.98
C VAL A 290 -24.10 13.71 87.62
N ASP A 291 -24.31 12.62 86.88
CA ASP A 291 -23.93 12.57 85.48
C ASP A 291 -25.18 12.75 84.62
N CYS A 292 -25.30 13.97 84.10
CA CYS A 292 -26.24 14.30 83.04
C CYS A 292 -25.68 13.78 81.73
N GLY A 293 -25.97 12.52 81.40
CA GLY A 293 -26.04 12.04 80.02
C GLY A 293 -24.81 12.27 79.13
N GLN A 294 -23.62 11.84 79.56
CA GLN A 294 -22.54 11.54 78.61
C GLN A 294 -22.18 10.05 78.62
N ALA A 295 -22.20 9.45 77.44
CA ALA A 295 -21.84 8.07 77.22
C ALA A 295 -20.36 7.82 77.57
N VAL A 296 -20.12 6.95 78.54
CA VAL A 296 -18.78 6.43 78.88
C VAL A 296 -18.36 5.45 77.78
N SER A 297 -17.27 5.74 77.05
CA SER A 297 -16.56 4.75 76.22
C SER A 297 -15.33 4.22 76.95
N ILE A 298 -15.30 2.91 77.16
CA ILE A 298 -14.17 2.17 77.74
C ILE A 298 -13.28 1.70 76.58
N ILE A 299 -11.99 2.03 76.60
CA ILE A 299 -10.98 1.55 75.65
C ILE A 299 -10.39 0.24 76.17
N PHE A 300 -10.34 -0.80 75.34
CA PHE A 300 -9.48 -1.96 75.55
C PHE A 300 -8.43 -2.01 74.44
N THR A 301 -7.16 -2.08 74.83
CA THR A 301 -6.02 -2.44 73.96
C THR A 301 -5.43 -3.74 74.47
N GLU A 302 -5.33 -4.74 73.60
CA GLU A 302 -4.14 -5.58 73.37
C GLU A 302 -4.13 -5.99 71.89
#